data_AF-A0A3N8LAK2-F1
#
_entry.id   AF-A0A3N8LAK2-F1
#
_cell.length_a   1.000
_cell.length_b   1.000
_cell.length_c   1.000
_cell.angle_alpha   90.00
_cell.angle_beta   90.00
_cell.angle_gamma   90.00
#
_symmetry.space_group_name_H-M   'P 1'
#
loop_
_entity.id
_entity.type
_entity.pdbx_description
1 polymer ?
#
loop_
_entity_poly.entity_id
_entity_poly.type
_entity_poly.pdbx_seq_one_letter_code
_entity_poly.pdbx_strand_id
1 'polypeptide(L)'
;MAHIKEVSDEVRKEVDSGRISVKEGALFCNQTRDQLFVEYRKYTTATGVAEAERLKLKAKGFDYYLDRYAMRDFGKPFSDLTEVERNKVYYEVIKSAGRPNAGVNTRIMKMRAYSTVLILLTAMLAANEVYRAEDKIKELARQGSIIAGGMIGGGVAGFYVSFLCGPAEPVCAIATVTLGSTLGGMIGGTLDELYQMELEIFTRWNAR
;
A
#
# COMPACT_ATOMS: atom_id res chain seq x y z
N MET A 1 4.10 0.67 6.51
CA MET A 1 4.81 1.28 7.66
C MET A 1 4.56 0.56 8.98
N ALA A 2 3.40 -0.06 9.21
CA ALA A 2 3.18 -0.90 10.40
C ALA A 2 4.23 -2.03 10.53
N HIS A 3 4.55 -2.69 9.41
CA HIS A 3 5.44 -3.85 9.42
C HIS A 3 6.90 -3.56 9.87
N ILE A 4 7.53 -2.48 9.41
CA ILE A 4 8.90 -2.12 9.86
C ILE A 4 8.91 -1.68 11.34
N LYS A 5 7.81 -1.07 11.79
CA LYS A 5 7.64 -0.66 13.18
C LYS A 5 7.47 -1.88 14.08
N GLU A 6 6.66 -2.85 13.68
CA GLU A 6 6.50 -4.14 14.35
C GLU A 6 7.82 -4.89 14.45
N VAL A 7 8.57 -4.99 13.35
CA VAL A 7 9.91 -5.62 13.33
C VAL A 7 10.86 -4.92 14.31
N SER A 8 10.90 -3.58 14.30
CA SER A 8 11.72 -2.78 15.22
C SER A 8 11.29 -2.96 16.69
N ASP A 9 9.98 -3.01 16.96
CA ASP A 9 9.44 -3.20 18.30
C ASP A 9 9.74 -4.62 18.82
N GLU A 10 9.69 -5.64 17.96
CA GLU A 10 10.01 -7.03 18.31
C GLU A 10 11.51 -7.22 18.59
N VAL A 11 12.37 -6.71 17.70
CA VAL A 11 13.83 -6.72 17.90
C VAL A 11 14.21 -6.03 19.21
N ARG A 12 13.52 -4.94 19.57
CA ARG A 12 13.74 -4.29 20.85
C ARG A 12 13.39 -5.20 22.04
N LYS A 13 12.29 -5.94 21.99
CA LYS A 13 11.95 -6.91 23.05
C LYS A 13 13.02 -8.01 23.17
N GLU A 14 13.51 -8.50 22.04
CA GLU A 14 14.57 -9.51 22.01
C GLU A 14 15.86 -8.99 22.65
N VAL A 15 16.26 -7.75 22.34
CA VAL A 15 17.39 -7.06 22.98
C VAL A 15 17.16 -6.85 24.48
N ASP A 16 15.99 -6.32 24.86
CA ASP A 16 15.65 -6.05 26.26
C ASP A 16 15.61 -7.35 27.11
N SER A 17 15.25 -8.48 26.48
CA SER A 17 15.27 -9.81 27.10
C SER A 17 16.66 -10.47 27.14
N GLY A 18 17.68 -9.84 26.56
CA GLY A 18 19.04 -10.36 26.49
C GLY A 18 19.24 -11.53 25.52
N ARG A 19 18.24 -11.85 24.68
CA ARG A 19 18.32 -12.93 23.70
C ARG A 19 19.23 -12.62 22.51
N ILE A 20 19.36 -11.34 22.17
CA ILE A 20 20.27 -10.85 21.14
C ILE A 20 21.03 -9.63 21.64
N SER A 21 22.24 -9.37 21.11
CA SER A 21 22.97 -8.16 21.47
C SER A 21 22.33 -6.91 20.85
N VAL A 22 22.49 -5.75 21.51
CA VAL A 22 22.01 -4.45 21.00
C VAL A 22 22.62 -4.15 19.62
N LYS A 23 23.88 -4.53 19.40
CA LYS A 23 24.59 -4.35 18.13
C LYS A 23 23.97 -5.19 17.01
N GLU A 24 23.70 -6.48 17.27
CA GLU A 24 23.07 -7.38 16.30
C GLU A 24 21.66 -6.90 15.95
N GLY A 25 20.86 -6.53 16.95
CA GLY A 25 19.53 -5.97 16.71
C GLY A 25 19.57 -4.70 15.86
N ALA A 26 20.52 -3.79 16.13
CA ALA A 26 20.69 -2.57 15.36
C ALA A 26 21.11 -2.84 13.90
N LEU A 27 22.03 -3.78 13.68
CA LEU A 27 22.48 -4.17 12.35
C LEU A 27 21.33 -4.81 11.56
N PHE A 28 20.61 -5.74 12.18
CA PHE A 28 19.46 -6.42 11.57
C PHE A 28 18.38 -5.42 11.14
N CYS A 29 17.93 -4.54 12.05
CA CYS A 29 16.94 -3.52 11.71
C CYS A 29 17.40 -2.60 10.56
N ASN A 30 18.69 -2.24 10.53
CA ASN A 30 19.23 -1.40 9.46
C ASN A 30 19.21 -2.12 8.11
N GLN A 31 19.71 -3.34 8.06
CA GLN A 31 19.76 -4.17 6.86
C GLN A 31 18.36 -4.47 6.32
N THR A 32 17.43 -4.89 7.19
CA THR A 32 16.05 -5.14 6.79
C THR A 32 15.42 -3.90 6.18
N ARG A 33 15.60 -2.73 6.80
CA ARG A 33 15.03 -1.48 6.28
C ARG A 33 15.66 -1.08 4.94
N ASP A 34 16.97 -1.26 4.77
CA ASP A 34 17.68 -0.91 3.54
C ASP A 34 17.36 -1.90 2.40
N GLN A 35 17.14 -3.19 2.68
CA GLN A 35 16.60 -4.16 1.72
C GLN A 35 15.17 -3.80 1.32
N LEU A 36 14.30 -3.53 2.30
CA LEU A 36 12.91 -3.17 2.06
C LEU A 36 12.79 -1.87 1.24
N PHE A 37 13.72 -0.94 1.45
CA PHE A 37 13.82 0.30 0.67
C PHE A 37 14.11 0.04 -0.82
N VAL A 38 14.96 -0.93 -1.15
CA VAL A 38 15.24 -1.31 -2.54
C VAL A 38 14.07 -2.11 -3.11
N GLU A 39 13.53 -3.05 -2.34
CA GLU A 39 12.49 -3.94 -2.82
C GLU A 39 11.20 -3.20 -3.16
N TYR A 40 10.76 -2.27 -2.30
CA TYR A 40 9.55 -1.49 -2.58
C TYR A 40 9.65 -0.65 -3.85
N ARG A 41 10.85 -0.21 -4.26
CA ARG A 41 11.01 0.59 -5.48
C ARG A 41 10.79 -0.21 -6.75
N LYS A 42 11.05 -1.52 -6.76
CA LYS A 42 10.82 -2.36 -7.95
C LYS A 42 9.36 -2.41 -8.35
N TYR A 43 8.50 -2.39 -7.33
CA TYR A 43 7.06 -2.39 -7.53
C TYR A 43 6.53 -0.95 -7.61
N THR A 44 7.24 0.04 -7.07
CA THR A 44 6.85 1.44 -7.25
C THR A 44 7.13 1.87 -8.68
N THR A 45 6.12 2.45 -9.26
CA THR A 45 6.01 3.15 -10.54
C THR A 45 6.87 4.41 -10.64
N ALA A 46 7.10 4.87 -11.86
CA ALA A 46 8.11 5.89 -12.16
C ALA A 46 7.92 7.21 -11.40
N THR A 47 6.67 7.69 -11.23
CA THR A 47 6.42 8.96 -10.53
C THR A 47 6.59 8.81 -9.02
N GLY A 48 6.13 7.69 -8.46
CA GLY A 48 6.36 7.34 -7.06
C GLY A 48 7.85 7.12 -6.73
N VAL A 49 8.60 6.48 -7.63
CA VAL A 49 10.06 6.31 -7.51
C VAL A 49 10.76 7.67 -7.55
N ALA A 50 10.41 8.55 -8.48
CA ALA A 50 10.99 9.89 -8.57
C ALA A 50 10.78 10.70 -7.28
N GLU A 51 9.58 10.65 -6.68
CA GLU A 51 9.31 11.31 -5.41
C GLU A 51 10.05 10.64 -4.24
N ALA A 52 10.13 9.31 -4.21
CA ALA A 52 10.89 8.57 -3.21
C ALA A 52 12.40 8.86 -3.30
N GLU A 53 12.93 8.99 -4.51
CA GLU A 53 14.33 9.35 -4.78
C GLU A 53 14.63 10.80 -4.41
N ARG A 54 13.67 11.72 -4.64
CA ARG A 54 13.73 13.09 -4.14
C ARG A 54 13.84 13.15 -2.61
N LEU A 55 13.11 12.28 -1.90
CA LEU A 55 13.20 12.19 -0.44
C LEU A 55 14.51 11.53 0.02
N LYS A 56 14.92 10.44 -0.64
CA LYS A 56 16.15 9.71 -0.34
C LYS A 56 16.53 8.89 -1.56
N LEU A 57 17.62 9.22 -2.24
CA LEU A 57 18.06 8.50 -3.45
C LEU A 57 18.58 7.09 -3.16
N LYS A 58 19.37 6.88 -2.11
CA LYS A 58 19.94 5.58 -1.73
C LYS A 58 19.91 5.33 -0.23
N ALA A 59 19.93 4.05 0.14
CA ALA A 59 20.26 3.61 1.50
C ALA A 59 21.58 4.26 1.96
N LYS A 60 21.63 4.72 3.20
CA LYS A 60 22.80 5.45 3.73
C LYS A 60 23.81 4.53 4.43
N GLY A 61 23.49 3.25 4.59
CA GLY A 61 24.31 2.26 5.28
C GLY A 61 24.27 2.41 6.80
N PHE A 62 24.79 1.41 7.51
CA PHE A 62 24.75 1.33 8.96
C PHE A 62 25.63 2.39 9.63
N ASP A 63 26.88 2.55 9.18
CA ASP A 63 27.87 3.48 9.74
C ASP A 63 27.37 4.94 9.73
N TYR A 64 26.66 5.33 8.67
CA TYR A 64 26.05 6.66 8.61
C TYR A 64 25.09 6.92 9.79
N TYR A 65 24.26 5.94 10.16
CA TYR A 65 23.33 6.13 11.28
C TYR A 65 24.05 6.08 12.62
N LEU A 66 25.10 5.26 12.75
CA LEU A 66 25.94 5.23 13.94
C LEU A 66 26.57 6.60 14.19
N ASP A 67 27.26 7.16 13.19
CA ASP A 67 27.90 8.47 13.32
C ASP A 67 26.87 9.60 13.48
N ARG A 68 25.74 9.53 12.77
CA ARG A 68 24.67 10.54 12.92
C ARG A 68 24.14 10.60 14.34
N TYR A 69 23.86 9.46 14.97
CA TYR A 69 23.33 9.42 16.33
C TYR A 69 24.43 9.64 17.38
N ALA A 70 25.65 9.17 17.14
CA ALA A 70 26.81 9.50 17.96
C ALA A 70 27.04 11.01 18.04
N MET A 71 27.06 11.69 16.89
CA MET A 71 27.23 13.13 16.81
C MET A 71 26.05 13.88 17.44
N ARG A 72 24.81 13.41 17.24
CA ARG A 72 23.59 14.03 17.81
C ARG A 72 23.55 13.95 19.34
N ASP A 73 23.88 12.79 19.90
CA ASP A 73 23.67 12.50 21.32
C ASP A 73 24.92 12.77 22.17
N PHE A 74 26.12 12.69 21.58
CA PHE A 74 27.40 12.78 22.28
C PHE A 74 28.39 13.79 21.66
N GLY A 75 28.08 14.37 20.50
CA GLY A 75 28.92 15.40 19.87
C GLY A 75 30.27 14.89 19.33
N LYS A 76 30.44 13.58 19.18
CA LYS A 76 31.68 12.94 18.70
C LYS A 76 31.40 11.76 17.75
N PRO A 77 32.38 11.36 16.92
CA PRO A 77 32.24 10.21 16.02
C PRO A 77 31.96 8.91 16.78
N PHE A 78 31.33 7.94 16.12
CA PHE A 78 30.99 6.66 16.76
C PHE A 78 32.24 5.87 17.21
N SER A 79 33.36 6.03 16.50
CA SER A 79 34.65 5.43 16.85
C SER A 79 35.17 5.84 18.23
N ASP A 80 34.84 7.05 18.66
CA ASP A 80 35.41 7.69 19.86
C ASP A 80 34.49 7.53 21.09
N LEU A 81 33.41 6.77 20.92
CA LEU A 81 32.46 6.44 21.98
C LEU A 81 33.00 5.30 22.85
N THR A 82 32.76 5.42 24.15
CA THR A 82 32.88 4.32 25.10
C THR A 82 31.86 3.22 24.79
N GLU A 83 32.06 2.01 25.32
CA GLU A 83 31.15 0.89 25.08
C GLU A 83 29.70 1.17 25.51
N VAL A 84 29.52 1.87 26.64
CA VAL A 84 28.20 2.26 27.14
C VAL A 84 27.53 3.27 26.20
N GLU A 85 28.29 4.24 25.70
CA GLU A 85 27.79 5.23 24.73
C GLU A 85 27.43 4.55 23.39
N ARG A 86 28.25 3.60 22.92
CA ARG A 86 27.97 2.82 21.70
C ARG A 86 26.68 2.01 21.84
N ASN A 87 26.46 1.39 22.99
CA ASN A 87 25.21 0.64 23.26
C ASN A 87 23.98 1.55 23.20
N LYS A 88 24.05 2.78 23.73
CA LYS A 88 22.98 3.78 23.58
C LYS A 88 22.72 4.14 22.12
N VAL A 89 23.77 4.34 21.33
CA VAL A 89 23.64 4.63 19.90
C VAL A 89 23.00 3.46 19.15
N TYR A 90 23.44 2.22 19.38
CA TYR A 90 22.82 1.04 18.77
C TYR A 90 21.32 0.93 19.10
N TYR A 91 20.96 1.17 20.37
CA TYR A 91 19.57 1.15 20.80
C TYR A 91 18.72 2.23 20.10
N GLU A 92 19.26 3.44 19.92
CA GLU A 92 18.56 4.49 19.18
C GLU A 92 18.44 4.14 17.69
N VAL A 93 19.42 3.45 17.08
CA VAL A 93 19.26 2.93 15.70
C VAL A 93 18.07 2.00 15.62
N ILE A 94 17.93 1.02 16.53
CA ILE A 94 16.77 0.11 16.59
C ILE A 94 15.48 0.92 16.70
N LYS A 95 15.39 1.83 17.68
CA LYS A 95 14.19 2.65 17.92
C LYS A 95 13.83 3.55 16.73
N SER A 96 14.84 4.06 16.03
CA SER A 96 14.64 4.95 14.88
C SER A 96 14.24 4.21 13.61
N ALA A 97 14.61 2.94 13.47
CA ALA A 97 14.27 2.13 12.30
C ALA A 97 12.75 1.99 12.11
N GLY A 98 11.99 1.96 13.21
CA GLY A 98 10.53 1.92 13.20
C GLY A 98 9.83 3.29 13.11
N ARG A 99 10.55 4.42 13.12
CA ARG A 99 9.91 5.76 13.10
C ARG A 99 9.51 6.15 11.67
N PRO A 100 8.22 6.41 11.40
CA PRO A 100 7.78 6.92 10.11
C PRO A 100 8.18 8.39 9.95
N ASN A 101 8.34 8.85 8.70
CA ASN A 101 8.43 10.27 8.42
C ASN A 101 7.05 10.92 8.62
N ALA A 102 6.94 11.85 9.58
CA ALA A 102 5.66 12.46 9.96
C ALA A 102 4.97 13.16 8.78
N GLY A 103 5.71 13.87 7.93
CA GLY A 103 5.14 14.57 6.78
C GLY A 103 4.55 13.61 5.74
N VAL A 104 5.29 12.54 5.42
CA VAL A 104 4.81 11.50 4.49
C VAL A 104 3.63 10.73 5.09
N ASN A 105 3.71 10.37 6.36
CA ASN A 105 2.66 9.61 7.05
C ASN A 105 1.34 10.41 7.11
N THR A 106 1.38 11.69 7.45
CA THR A 106 0.18 12.53 7.48
C THR A 106 -0.44 12.69 6.09
N ARG A 107 0.36 12.84 5.03
CA ARG A 107 -0.15 12.86 3.65
C ARG A 107 -0.85 11.54 3.30
N ILE A 108 -0.24 10.40 3.62
CA ILE A 108 -0.83 9.08 3.38
C ILE A 108 -2.15 8.92 4.16
N MET A 109 -2.21 9.36 5.42
CA MET A 109 -3.45 9.29 6.20
C MET A 109 -4.57 10.15 5.60
N LYS A 110 -4.26 11.37 5.13
CA LYS A 110 -5.23 12.22 4.43
C LYS A 110 -5.72 11.58 3.13
N MET A 111 -4.81 11.02 2.33
CA MET A 111 -5.18 10.31 1.10
C MET A 111 -6.07 9.10 1.37
N ARG A 112 -5.82 8.36 2.46
CA ARG A 112 -6.72 7.29 2.90
C ARG A 112 -8.11 7.81 3.22
N ALA A 113 -8.22 8.88 4.01
CA ALA A 113 -9.52 9.49 4.31
C ALA A 113 -10.25 9.94 3.05
N TYR A 114 -9.57 10.62 2.11
CA TYR A 114 -10.17 11.01 0.83
C TYR A 114 -10.61 9.81 -0.01
N SER A 115 -9.81 8.72 -0.02
CA SER A 115 -10.18 7.50 -0.75
C SER A 115 -11.44 6.84 -0.18
N THR A 116 -11.59 6.79 1.13
CA THR A 116 -12.81 6.26 1.78
C THR A 116 -14.02 7.10 1.42
N VAL A 117 -13.92 8.43 1.47
CA VAL A 117 -15.01 9.33 1.08
C VAL A 117 -15.38 9.14 -0.40
N LEU A 118 -14.39 9.02 -1.29
CA LEU A 118 -14.63 8.83 -2.72
C LEU A 118 -15.36 7.51 -3.00
N ILE A 119 -14.98 6.41 -2.35
CA ILE A 119 -15.67 5.11 -2.50
C ILE A 119 -17.14 5.22 -2.07
N LEU A 120 -17.41 5.90 -0.94
CA LEU A 120 -18.78 6.10 -0.46
C LEU A 120 -19.60 6.96 -1.43
N LEU A 121 -19.01 8.02 -1.97
CA LEU A 121 -19.64 8.86 -2.98
C LEU A 121 -19.97 8.07 -4.25
N THR A 122 -19.02 7.28 -4.75
CA THR A 122 -19.23 6.42 -5.92
C THR A 122 -20.34 5.40 -5.67
N ALA A 123 -20.38 4.77 -4.49
CA ALA A 123 -21.44 3.84 -4.12
C ALA A 123 -22.82 4.53 -4.06
N MET A 124 -22.88 5.76 -3.55
CA MET A 124 -24.10 6.56 -3.50
C MET A 124 -24.62 6.90 -4.91
N LEU A 125 -23.72 7.31 -5.81
CA LEU A 125 -24.07 7.60 -7.21
C LEU A 125 -24.57 6.34 -7.93
N ALA A 126 -23.88 5.20 -7.76
CA ALA A 126 -24.32 3.94 -8.34
C ALA A 126 -25.71 3.51 -7.83
N ALA A 127 -25.97 3.65 -6.53
CA ALA A 127 -27.29 3.36 -5.95
C ALA A 127 -28.39 4.27 -6.49
N ASN A 128 -28.09 5.55 -6.76
CA ASN A 128 -29.04 6.49 -7.34
C ASN A 128 -29.40 6.13 -8.80
N GLU A 129 -28.42 5.69 -9.59
CA GLU A 129 -28.67 5.19 -10.96
C GLU A 129 -29.57 3.94 -10.94
N VAL A 130 -29.28 2.97 -10.06
CA VAL A 130 -30.11 1.76 -9.90
C VAL A 130 -31.52 2.09 -9.42
N TYR A 131 -31.68 3.09 -8.54
CA TYR A 131 -32.99 3.49 -8.04
C TYR A 131 -33.87 4.14 -9.11
N ARG A 132 -33.28 4.95 -9.99
CA ARG A 132 -33.98 5.67 -11.07
C ARG A 132 -34.23 4.81 -12.30
N ALA A 133 -33.56 3.67 -12.43
CA ALA A 133 -33.72 2.78 -13.57
C ALA A 133 -35.11 2.13 -13.61
N GLU A 134 -35.64 2.00 -14.83
CA GLU A 134 -36.89 1.30 -15.09
C GLU A 134 -36.75 -0.20 -14.78
N ASP A 135 -35.63 -0.81 -15.19
CA ASP A 135 -35.24 -2.17 -14.83
C ASP A 135 -34.06 -2.15 -13.84
N LYS A 136 -34.40 -2.29 -12.56
CA LYS A 136 -33.46 -2.23 -11.44
C LYS A 136 -32.47 -3.40 -11.45
N ILE A 137 -32.90 -4.58 -11.93
CA ILE A 137 -32.05 -5.79 -11.92
C ILE A 137 -30.98 -5.66 -13.00
N LYS A 138 -31.36 -5.21 -14.19
CA LYS A 138 -30.44 -4.94 -15.29
C LYS A 138 -29.42 -3.86 -14.95
N GLU A 139 -29.86 -2.74 -14.37
CA GLU A 139 -28.95 -1.65 -13.99
C GLU A 139 -28.02 -2.06 -12.84
N LEU A 140 -28.51 -2.85 -11.88
CA LEU A 140 -27.68 -3.43 -10.82
C LEU A 140 -26.60 -4.35 -11.38
N ALA A 141 -26.92 -5.21 -12.36
CA ALA A 141 -25.94 -6.08 -13.00
C ALA A 141 -24.86 -5.28 -13.76
N ARG A 142 -25.25 -4.22 -14.47
CA ARG A 142 -24.33 -3.31 -15.18
C ARG A 142 -23.39 -2.57 -14.23
N GLN A 143 -23.92 -1.94 -13.18
CA GLN A 143 -23.10 -1.27 -12.16
C GLN A 143 -22.22 -2.28 -11.42
N GLY A 144 -22.75 -3.46 -11.13
CA GLY A 144 -22.03 -4.57 -10.52
C GLY A 144 -20.85 -5.03 -11.37
N SER A 145 -21.01 -5.14 -12.70
CA SER A 145 -19.93 -5.55 -13.60
C SER A 145 -18.87 -4.45 -13.77
N ILE A 146 -19.24 -3.17 -13.77
CA ILE A 146 -18.30 -2.04 -13.79
C ILE A 146 -17.47 -2.03 -12.51
N ILE A 147 -18.13 -2.15 -11.34
CA ILE A 147 -17.45 -2.19 -10.05
C ILE A 147 -16.56 -3.43 -9.96
N ALA A 148 -17.07 -4.61 -10.30
CA ALA A 148 -16.32 -5.86 -10.30
C ALA A 148 -15.14 -5.84 -11.28
N GLY A 149 -15.32 -5.26 -12.48
CA GLY A 149 -14.26 -5.06 -13.45
C GLY A 149 -13.18 -4.12 -12.93
N GLY A 150 -13.56 -2.98 -12.34
CA GLY A 150 -12.64 -2.04 -11.72
C GLY A 150 -11.91 -2.63 -10.52
N MET A 151 -12.58 -3.52 -9.79
CA MET A 151 -12.06 -4.28 -8.67
C MET A 151 -11.06 -5.36 -9.11
N ILE A 152 -11.33 -6.09 -10.19
CA ILE A 152 -10.45 -7.14 -10.71
C ILE A 152 -9.26 -6.51 -11.46
N GLY A 153 -9.53 -5.56 -12.37
CA GLY A 153 -8.48 -4.82 -13.06
C GLY A 153 -7.65 -3.97 -12.10
N GLY A 154 -8.29 -3.43 -11.07
CA GLY A 154 -7.64 -2.69 -9.99
C GLY A 154 -7.25 -3.52 -8.77
N GLY A 155 -7.27 -4.86 -8.84
CA GLY A 155 -6.87 -5.78 -7.77
C GLY A 155 -7.35 -5.43 -6.36
N VAL A 156 -8.61 -5.73 -6.03
CA VAL A 156 -9.29 -5.38 -4.77
C VAL A 156 -8.39 -5.37 -3.52
N ALA A 157 -8.31 -4.18 -2.93
CA ALA A 157 -8.04 -3.87 -1.52
C ALA A 157 -6.68 -4.16 -0.87
N GLY A 158 -5.64 -4.63 -1.58
CA GLY A 158 -4.27 -4.48 -1.04
C GLY A 158 -3.19 -5.48 -1.46
N PHE A 159 -3.50 -6.52 -2.24
CA PHE A 159 -2.51 -7.56 -2.56
C PHE A 159 -2.19 -7.74 -4.04
N TYR A 160 -3.13 -7.51 -4.97
CA TYR A 160 -2.89 -7.78 -6.40
C TYR A 160 -2.31 -6.61 -7.16
N VAL A 161 -2.70 -5.37 -6.84
CA VAL A 161 -2.03 -4.19 -7.40
C VAL A 161 -0.56 -4.22 -7.01
N SER A 162 -0.19 -4.66 -5.80
CA SER A 162 1.18 -4.75 -5.30
C SER A 162 2.18 -5.47 -6.22
N PHE A 163 1.73 -6.34 -7.14
CA PHE A 163 2.61 -7.01 -8.12
C PHE A 163 2.83 -6.18 -9.41
N LEU A 164 1.87 -5.30 -9.77
CA LEU A 164 1.91 -4.48 -10.99
C LEU A 164 2.18 -2.99 -10.70
N CYS A 165 1.59 -2.46 -9.63
CA CYS A 165 1.80 -1.13 -9.07
C CYS A 165 2.05 -1.23 -7.57
N GLY A 166 3.14 -0.66 -7.07
CA GLY A 166 3.57 -0.81 -5.69
C GLY A 166 2.53 -0.28 -4.69
N PRO A 167 2.66 -0.65 -3.42
CA PRO A 167 1.65 -0.40 -2.37
C PRO A 167 1.44 1.09 -2.00
N ALA A 168 2.01 2.02 -2.77
CA ALA A 168 2.02 3.45 -2.46
C ALA A 168 1.80 4.38 -3.66
N GLU A 169 1.57 3.89 -4.89
CA GLU A 169 1.36 4.82 -6.02
C GLU A 169 -0.08 4.82 -6.57
N PRO A 170 -0.80 5.96 -6.45
CA PRO A 170 -2.19 6.06 -6.87
C PRO A 170 -2.40 6.09 -8.39
N VAL A 171 -1.42 6.52 -9.18
CA VAL A 171 -1.59 6.73 -10.63
C VAL A 171 -1.80 5.41 -11.37
N CYS A 172 -0.92 4.44 -11.13
CA CYS A 172 -1.03 3.13 -11.75
C CYS A 172 -2.27 2.37 -11.27
N ALA A 173 -2.64 2.50 -9.98
CA ALA A 173 -3.90 1.96 -9.47
C ALA A 173 -5.13 2.57 -10.16
N ILE A 174 -5.15 3.88 -10.40
CA ILE A 174 -6.24 4.54 -11.14
C ILE A 174 -6.30 4.02 -12.58
N ALA A 175 -5.16 3.87 -13.25
CA ALA A 175 -5.12 3.38 -14.62
C ALA A 175 -5.67 1.95 -14.74
N THR A 176 -5.25 1.04 -13.85
CA THR A 176 -5.70 -0.36 -13.89
C THR A 176 -7.15 -0.52 -13.45
N VAL A 177 -7.61 0.25 -12.45
CA VAL A 177 -9.05 0.33 -12.10
C VAL A 177 -9.86 0.83 -13.29
N THR A 178 -9.42 1.89 -13.97
CA THR A 178 -10.18 2.47 -15.09
C THR A 178 -10.28 1.51 -16.27
N LEU A 179 -9.17 0.85 -16.61
CA LEU A 179 -9.15 -0.19 -17.64
C LEU A 179 -10.05 -1.37 -17.26
N GLY A 180 -9.95 -1.85 -16.01
CA GLY A 180 -10.80 -2.90 -15.48
C GLY A 180 -12.29 -2.55 -15.51
N SER A 181 -12.66 -1.35 -15.07
CA SER A 181 -14.04 -0.88 -15.06
C SER A 181 -14.62 -0.77 -16.46
N THR A 182 -13.83 -0.29 -17.41
CA THR A 182 -14.24 -0.17 -18.81
C THR A 182 -14.49 -1.55 -19.43
N LEU A 183 -13.55 -2.49 -19.23
CA LEU A 183 -13.68 -3.85 -19.72
C LEU A 183 -14.82 -4.61 -19.03
N GLY A 184 -14.98 -4.47 -17.71
CA GLY A 184 -16.09 -5.09 -16.97
C GLY A 184 -17.46 -4.54 -17.35
N GLY A 185 -17.54 -3.24 -17.69
CA GLY A 185 -18.75 -2.64 -18.24
C GLY A 185 -19.11 -3.21 -19.61
N MET A 186 -18.14 -3.37 -20.50
CA MET A 186 -18.35 -3.97 -21.83
C MET A 186 -18.78 -5.44 -21.72
N ILE A 187 -18.06 -6.24 -20.94
CA ILE A 187 -18.36 -7.67 -20.77
C ILE A 187 -19.72 -7.85 -20.09
N GLY A 188 -20.05 -7.02 -19.09
CA GLY A 188 -21.35 -7.03 -18.43
C GLY A 188 -22.50 -6.75 -19.39
N GLY A 189 -22.34 -5.79 -20.31
CA GLY A 189 -23.33 -5.52 -21.37
C GLY A 189 -23.54 -6.72 -22.30
N THR A 190 -22.46 -7.37 -22.75
CA THR A 190 -22.58 -8.55 -23.62
C THR A 190 -23.17 -9.78 -22.93
N LEU A 191 -22.91 -9.96 -21.63
CA LEU A 191 -23.50 -11.05 -20.85
C LEU A 191 -25.00 -10.82 -20.61
N ASP A 192 -25.43 -9.56 -20.43
CA ASP A 192 -26.84 -9.21 -20.28
C ASP A 192 -27.64 -9.54 -21.56
N GLU A 193 -27.11 -9.20 -22.74
CA GLU A 193 -27.77 -9.51 -24.03
C GLU A 193 -27.96 -11.02 -24.23
N LEU A 194 -26.96 -11.83 -23.87
CA LEU A 194 -27.05 -13.29 -23.92
C LEU A 194 -28.12 -13.83 -22.95
N TYR A 195 -28.18 -13.30 -21.73
CA TYR A 195 -29.14 -13.73 -20.73
C TYR A 195 -30.59 -13.41 -21.12
N GLN A 196 -30.83 -12.23 -21.69
CA GLN A 196 -32.15 -11.84 -22.19
C GLN A 196 -32.60 -12.73 -23.35
N MET A 197 -31.68 -13.11 -24.25
CA MET A 197 -31.97 -14.02 -25.35
C MET A 197 -32.43 -15.39 -24.85
N GLU A 198 -31.78 -15.95 -23.82
CA GLU A 198 -32.21 -17.20 -23.19
C GLU A 198 -33.58 -17.08 -22.53
N LEU A 199 -33.82 -16.00 -21.77
CA LEU A 199 -35.09 -15.73 -21.12
C LEU A 199 -36.27 -15.69 -22.09
N GLU A 200 -36.13 -15.02 -23.23
CA GLU A 200 -37.15 -14.98 -24.29
C GLU A 200 -37.44 -16.37 -24.86
N ILE A 201 -36.41 -17.20 -25.05
CA ILE A 201 -36.57 -18.57 -25.53
C ILE A 201 -37.36 -19.41 -24.51
N PHE A 202 -37.03 -19.31 -23.22
CA PHE A 202 -37.75 -20.01 -22.16
C PHE A 202 -39.20 -19.56 -22.02
N THR A 203 -39.48 -18.25 -22.10
CA THR A 203 -40.86 -17.74 -22.05
C THR A 203 -41.67 -18.23 -23.24
N ARG A 204 -41.09 -18.24 -24.45
CA ARG A 204 -41.74 -18.75 -25.65
C ARG A 204 -42.02 -20.26 -25.58
N TRP A 205 -41.16 -21.04 -24.94
CA TRP A 205 -41.37 -22.47 -24.71
C TRP A 205 -42.46 -22.76 -23.68
N ASN A 206 -42.55 -21.94 -22.61
CA ASN A 206 -43.52 -22.13 -21.53
C ASN A 206 -44.92 -21.52 -21.84
N ALA A 207 -45.04 -20.76 -22.93
CA ALA A 207 -46.30 -20.20 -23.43
C ALA A 207 -47.03 -21.12 -24.44
N ARG A 208 -46.56 -22.36 -24.60
CA ARG A 208 -47.22 -23.45 -25.35
C ARG A 208 -47.69 -24.53 -24.39
#